data_AF-A0A0F5N4U3-F1
#
_entry.id   AF-A0A0F5N4U3-F1
#
_cell.length_a   1.000
_cell.length_b   1.000
_cell.length_c   1.000
_cell.angle_alpha   90.00
_cell.angle_beta   90.00
_cell.angle_gamma   90.00
#
_symmetry.space_group_name_H-M   'P 1'
#
loop_
_entity.id
_entity.type
_entity.pdbx_description
1 polymer ?
#
loop_
_entity_poly.entity_id
_entity_poly.type
_entity_poly.pdbx_seq_one_letter_code
_entity_poly.pdbx_strand_id
1 'polypeptide(L)'
;MQDLGIAMGKATFAVGAHDYAGLGAACHEGHDAASFLQGHMPSPDKELTDALQASLDDFDAASHFCVAAVEDSDANEARHAGEFMNSAEGHLTTATAIRDRIVNGSA
;
A
#
# COMPACT_ATOMS: atom_id res chain seq x y z
N MET A 1 -1.71 -8.71 -4.24
CA MET A 1 -0.56 -7.78 -4.38
C MET A 1 -0.84 -6.74 -5.46
N GLN A 2 -1.24 -7.13 -6.68
CA GLN A 2 -1.52 -6.15 -7.75
C GLN A 2 -2.59 -5.12 -7.37
N ASP A 3 -3.72 -5.55 -6.79
CA ASP A 3 -4.81 -4.64 -6.39
C ASP A 3 -4.34 -3.60 -5.35
N LEU A 4 -3.54 -4.04 -4.37
CA LEU A 4 -2.97 -3.14 -3.36
C LEU A 4 -2.04 -2.10 -4.01
N GLY A 5 -1.21 -2.50 -4.97
CA GLY A 5 -0.33 -1.57 -5.70
C GLY A 5 -1.11 -0.57 -6.56
N ILE A 6 -2.20 -1.01 -7.20
CA ILE A 6 -3.10 -0.12 -7.94
C ILE A 6 -3.72 0.93 -7.00
N ALA A 7 -4.21 0.51 -5.84
CA ALA A 7 -4.77 1.42 -4.85
C ALA A 7 -3.75 2.45 -4.35
N MET A 8 -2.52 2.02 -4.04
CA MET A 8 -1.41 2.91 -3.66
C MET A 8 -1.11 3.95 -4.75
N GLY A 9 -0.99 3.51 -6.01
CA GLY A 9 -0.76 4.42 -7.14
C GLY A 9 -1.89 5.44 -7.33
N LYS A 10 -3.16 5.01 -7.17
CA LYS A 10 -4.32 5.93 -7.18
C LYS A 10 -4.26 6.93 -6.04
N ALA A 11 -3.91 6.50 -4.83
CA ALA A 11 -3.79 7.37 -3.66
C ALA A 11 -2.70 8.43 -3.87
N THR A 12 -1.51 8.03 -4.31
CA THR A 12 -0.41 8.96 -4.63
C THR A 12 -0.79 9.96 -5.72
N PHE A 13 -1.49 9.51 -6.76
CA PHE A 13 -2.00 10.41 -7.80
C PHE A 13 -3.02 11.41 -7.26
N ALA A 14 -3.97 10.94 -6.44
CA ALA A 14 -5.00 11.78 -5.84
C ALA A 14 -4.41 12.86 -4.91
N VAL A 15 -3.38 12.53 -4.13
CA VAL A 15 -2.61 13.50 -3.32
C VAL A 15 -2.04 14.60 -4.21
N GLY A 16 -1.38 14.25 -5.31
CA GLY A 16 -0.80 15.22 -6.25
C GLY A 16 -1.84 16.09 -6.96
N ALA A 17 -3.06 15.60 -7.09
CA ALA A 17 -4.20 16.32 -7.69
C ALA A 17 -5.04 17.12 -6.68
N HIS A 18 -4.72 17.05 -5.37
CA HIS A 18 -5.58 17.56 -4.29
C HIS A 18 -7.01 16.99 -4.32
N ASP A 19 -7.15 15.74 -4.78
CA ASP A 19 -8.43 15.03 -4.87
C ASP A 19 -8.65 14.20 -3.60
N TYR A 20 -9.18 14.83 -2.54
CA TYR A 20 -9.45 14.16 -1.27
C TYR A 20 -10.49 13.03 -1.41
N ALA A 21 -11.47 13.19 -2.30
CA ALA A 21 -12.46 12.14 -2.55
C ALA A 21 -11.81 10.91 -3.21
N GLY A 22 -10.95 11.14 -4.21
CA GLY A 22 -10.14 10.11 -4.85
C GLY A 22 -9.16 9.44 -3.88
N LEU A 23 -8.54 10.21 -2.97
CA LEU A 23 -7.68 9.68 -1.92
C LEU A 23 -8.45 8.75 -1.00
N GLY A 24 -9.61 9.18 -0.49
CA GLY A 24 -10.46 8.35 0.38
C GLY A 24 -10.90 7.05 -0.30
N ALA A 25 -11.32 7.11 -1.57
CA ALA A 25 -11.69 5.93 -2.34
C ALA A 25 -10.50 4.96 -2.52
N ALA A 26 -9.32 5.49 -2.84
CA ALA A 26 -8.12 4.68 -3.01
C ALA A 26 -7.67 4.01 -1.71
N CYS A 27 -7.72 4.72 -0.57
CA CYS A 27 -7.36 4.11 0.72
C CYS A 27 -8.38 3.04 1.16
N HIS A 28 -9.67 3.21 0.82
CA HIS A 28 -10.68 2.17 1.05
C HIS A 28 -10.43 0.90 0.20
N GLU A 29 -10.21 1.07 -1.11
CA GLU A 29 -9.85 -0.06 -2.00
C GLU A 29 -8.56 -0.76 -1.52
N GLY A 30 -7.57 0.02 -1.09
CA GLY A 30 -6.32 -0.49 -0.57
C GLY A 30 -6.50 -1.30 0.73
N HIS A 31 -7.38 -0.85 1.63
CA HIS A 31 -7.67 -1.56 2.88
C HIS A 31 -8.22 -2.97 2.62
N ASP A 32 -9.13 -3.11 1.66
CA ASP A 32 -9.68 -4.42 1.31
C ASP A 32 -8.62 -5.34 0.71
N ALA A 33 -7.78 -4.80 -0.17
CA ALA A 33 -6.66 -5.55 -0.77
C ALA A 33 -5.59 -5.93 0.27
N ALA A 34 -5.30 -5.04 1.23
CA ALA A 34 -4.38 -5.28 2.33
C ALA A 34 -4.92 -6.36 3.27
N SER A 35 -6.20 -6.28 3.65
CA SER A 35 -6.88 -7.28 4.48
C SER A 35 -6.85 -8.67 3.82
N PHE A 36 -7.07 -8.74 2.51
CA PHE A 36 -6.95 -9.98 1.76
C PHE A 36 -5.53 -10.57 1.84
N LEU A 37 -4.49 -9.74 1.68
CA LEU A 37 -3.09 -10.19 1.76
C LEU A 37 -2.69 -10.64 3.16
N GLN A 38 -3.13 -9.92 4.20
CA GLN A 38 -2.93 -10.32 5.60
C GLN A 38 -3.53 -11.70 5.89
N GLY A 39 -4.67 -12.04 5.29
CA GLY A 39 -5.29 -13.37 5.41
C GLY A 39 -4.44 -14.52 4.83
N HIS A 40 -3.40 -14.21 4.05
CA HIS A 40 -2.47 -15.16 3.46
C HIS A 40 -1.07 -15.12 4.09
N MET A 41 -0.91 -14.38 5.20
CA MET A 41 0.35 -14.25 5.93
C MET A 41 0.39 -15.17 7.17
N PRO A 42 1.58 -15.65 7.59
CA PRO A 42 2.86 -15.52 6.90
C PRO A 42 2.92 -16.43 5.66
N SER A 43 3.75 -16.08 4.68
CA SER A 43 4.06 -16.99 3.58
C SER A 43 5.08 -18.06 4.00
N PRO A 44 5.18 -19.20 3.28
CA PRO A 44 6.23 -20.20 3.54
C PRO A 44 7.66 -19.66 3.38
N ASP A 45 7.85 -18.61 2.58
CA ASP A 45 9.11 -17.90 2.42
C ASP A 45 9.19 -16.70 3.38
N LYS A 46 10.29 -16.63 4.15
CA LYS A 46 10.49 -15.56 5.14
C LYS A 46 10.77 -14.21 4.49
N GLU A 47 11.55 -14.17 3.41
CA GLU A 47 11.90 -12.92 2.72
C GLU A 47 10.65 -12.27 2.13
N LEU A 48 9.75 -13.09 1.55
CA LEU A 48 8.45 -12.63 1.08
C LEU A 48 7.57 -12.11 2.22
N THR A 49 7.53 -12.82 3.36
CA THR A 49 6.78 -12.37 4.55
C THR A 49 7.29 -11.02 5.02
N ASP A 50 8.60 -10.85 5.17
CA ASP A 50 9.18 -9.60 5.69
C ASP A 50 8.88 -8.41 4.75
N ALA A 51 9.05 -8.60 3.44
CA ALA A 51 8.77 -7.54 2.46
C ALA A 51 7.28 -7.18 2.37
N LEU A 52 6.40 -8.19 2.41
CA LEU A 52 4.96 -7.95 2.36
C LEU A 52 4.45 -7.31 3.67
N GLN A 53 4.99 -7.71 4.82
CA GLN A 53 4.67 -7.08 6.10
C GLN A 53 5.08 -5.60 6.11
N ALA A 54 6.29 -5.27 5.64
CA ALA A 54 6.73 -3.87 5.56
C ALA A 54 5.81 -3.02 4.67
N SER A 55 5.34 -3.57 3.55
CA SER A 55 4.36 -2.90 2.69
C SER A 55 3.01 -2.66 3.40
N LEU A 56 2.53 -3.66 4.12
CA LEU A 56 1.26 -3.57 4.86
C LEU A 56 1.35 -2.60 6.03
N ASP A 57 2.48 -2.55 6.73
CA ASP A 57 2.71 -1.62 7.84
C ASP A 57 2.75 -0.16 7.35
N ASP A 58 3.45 0.12 6.25
CA ASP A 58 3.46 1.46 5.65
C ASP A 58 2.08 1.83 5.09
N PHE A 59 1.34 0.87 4.53
CA PHE A 59 -0.03 1.10 4.08
C PHE A 59 -0.98 1.44 5.24
N ASP A 60 -0.84 0.78 6.39
CA ASP A 60 -1.61 1.08 7.60
C ASP A 60 -1.31 2.49 8.12
N ALA A 61 -0.02 2.87 8.17
CA ALA A 61 0.40 4.23 8.48
C ALA A 61 -0.19 5.25 7.50
N ALA A 62 -0.14 4.98 6.19
CA ALA A 62 -0.74 5.83 5.18
C ALA A 62 -2.26 5.98 5.37
N SER A 63 -2.95 4.89 5.71
CA SER A 63 -4.41 4.87 5.90
C SER A 63 -4.85 5.76 7.06
N HIS A 64 -4.07 5.83 8.14
CA HIS A 64 -4.30 6.77 9.23
C HIS A 64 -4.25 8.23 8.74
N PHE A 65 -3.27 8.58 7.91
CA PHE A 65 -3.18 9.92 7.33
C PHE A 65 -4.27 10.17 6.27
N CYS A 66 -4.70 9.16 5.50
CA CYS A 66 -5.81 9.31 4.56
C CYS A 66 -7.09 9.77 5.27
N VAL A 67 -7.43 9.15 6.40
CA VAL A 67 -8.64 9.51 7.16
C VAL A 67 -8.56 10.97 7.60
N ALA A 68 -7.46 11.38 8.23
CA ALA A 68 -7.27 12.75 8.70
C ALA A 68 -7.28 13.76 7.53
N ALA A 69 -6.63 13.42 6.42
CA ALA A 69 -6.62 14.25 5.21
C ALA A 69 -8.03 14.47 4.64
N VAL A 70 -8.87 13.43 4.62
CA VAL A 70 -10.23 13.50 4.06
C VAL A 70 -11.19 14.25 4.99
N GLU A 71 -11.11 14.03 6.29
CA GLU A 71 -12.01 14.65 7.28
C GLU A 71 -11.85 16.18 7.30
N ASP A 72 -10.60 16.67 7.30
CA ASP A 72 -10.31 18.10 7.43
C ASP A 72 -9.86 18.76 6.11
N SER A 73 -9.79 18.00 5.01
CA SER A 73 -9.17 18.45 3.75
C SER A 73 -7.74 18.98 3.95
N ASP A 74 -6.98 18.35 4.85
CA ASP A 74 -5.63 18.82 5.19
C ASP A 74 -4.59 18.29 4.19
N ALA A 75 -3.89 19.25 3.56
CA ALA A 75 -2.86 18.97 2.58
C ALA A 75 -1.59 18.35 3.20
N ASN A 76 -1.29 18.61 4.47
CA ASN A 76 -0.11 18.03 5.13
C ASN A 76 -0.31 16.54 5.40
N GLU A 77 -1.50 16.18 5.86
CA GLU A 77 -1.95 14.81 6.10
C GLU A 77 -2.03 14.07 4.76
N ALA A 78 -2.58 14.71 3.72
CA ALA A 78 -2.57 14.13 2.37
C ALA A 78 -1.13 13.86 1.88
N ARG A 79 -0.20 14.79 2.14
CA ARG A 79 1.22 14.60 1.80
C ARG A 79 1.84 13.42 2.56
N HIS A 80 1.61 13.31 3.86
CA HIS A 80 2.11 12.17 4.65
C HIS A 80 1.49 10.85 4.19
N ALA A 81 0.20 10.82 3.87
CA ALA A 81 -0.44 9.66 3.27
C ALA A 81 0.28 9.25 1.98
N GLY A 82 0.55 10.20 1.08
CA GLY A 82 1.30 9.95 -0.15
C GLY A 82 2.73 9.44 0.07
N GLU A 83 3.45 9.96 1.08
CA GLU A 83 4.81 9.50 1.42
C GLU A 83 4.82 8.04 1.87
N PHE A 84 3.92 7.67 2.78
CA PHE A 84 3.79 6.28 3.22
C PHE A 84 3.26 5.36 2.11
N MET A 85 2.33 5.81 1.25
CA MET A 85 1.86 5.04 0.09
C MET A 85 3.00 4.71 -0.88
N ASN A 86 3.89 5.67 -1.16
CA ASN A 86 5.06 5.44 -2.01
C ASN A 86 6.04 4.43 -1.38
N SER A 87 6.28 4.54 -0.06
CA SER A 87 7.13 3.58 0.66
C SER A 87 6.52 2.17 0.62
N ALA A 88 5.22 2.06 0.90
CA ALA A 88 4.47 0.83 0.86
C ALA A 88 4.48 0.17 -0.54
N GLU A 89 4.34 0.95 -1.61
CA GLU A 89 4.44 0.48 -3.00
C GLU A 89 5.85 -0.04 -3.31
N GLY A 90 6.89 0.63 -2.79
CA GLY A 90 8.28 0.18 -2.90
C GLY A 90 8.46 -1.22 -2.29
N HIS A 91 7.99 -1.42 -1.06
CA HIS A 91 8.01 -2.71 -0.40
C HIS A 91 7.18 -3.77 -1.13
N LEU A 92 6.02 -3.41 -1.67
CA LEU A 92 5.15 -4.30 -2.44
C LEU A 92 5.82 -4.75 -3.75
N THR A 93 6.57 -3.86 -4.38
CA THR A 93 7.38 -4.16 -5.58
C THR A 93 8.46 -5.17 -5.24
N THR A 94 9.16 -4.99 -4.11
CA THR A 94 10.12 -5.98 -3.59
C THR A 94 9.45 -7.33 -3.32
N ALA A 95 8.33 -7.36 -2.61
CA ALA A 95 7.57 -8.58 -2.33
C ALA A 95 7.13 -9.29 -3.62
N THR A 96 6.69 -8.52 -4.62
CA THR A 96 6.30 -9.04 -5.95
C THR A 96 7.48 -9.69 -6.66
N ALA A 97 8.66 -9.05 -6.65
CA ALA A 97 9.87 -9.62 -7.25
C ALA A 97 10.32 -10.91 -6.54
N ILE A 98 10.23 -10.97 -5.21
CA ILE A 98 10.55 -12.18 -4.43
C ILE A 98 9.58 -13.30 -4.78
N ARG A 99 8.27 -13.02 -4.80
CA ARG A 99 7.26 -14.00 -5.24
C ARG A 99 7.59 -14.52 -6.63
N ASP A 100 7.89 -13.63 -7.58
CA ASP A 100 8.17 -14.02 -8.96
C ASP A 100 9.42 -14.90 -9.07
N ARG A 101 10.44 -14.64 -8.25
CA ARG A 101 11.61 -15.51 -8.12
C ARG A 101 11.26 -16.90 -7.59
N ILE A 102 10.39 -16.98 -6.58
CA ILE A 102 9.95 -18.25 -5.97
C ILE A 102 9.14 -19.07 -6.96
N VAL A 103 8.15 -18.47 -7.64
CA VAL A 103 7.23 -19.19 -8.54
C VAL A 103 7.89 -19.60 -9.85
N ASN A 104 8.84 -18.81 -10.36
CA ASN A 104 9.54 -19.12 -11.61
C ASN A 104 10.77 -20.02 -11.41
N GLY A 105 11.09 -20.35 -10.15
CA GLY A 105 12.18 -21.24 -9.78
C GLY A 105 13.52 -20.52 -9.62
N SER A 106 14.11 -20.68 -8.43
CA SER A 106 15.56 -20.71 -8.29
C SER A 106 16.11 -21.74 -9.29
N ALA A 107 17.01 -21.32 -10.17
CA ALA A 107 17.81 -22.24 -10.97
C ALA A 107 18.66 -23.14 -10.07
#